data_AF-A0A9D4SYX0-F1
#
_entry.id   AF-A0A9D4SYX0-F1
#
_cell.length_a   1.000
_cell.length_b   1.000
_cell.length_c   1.000
_cell.angle_alpha   90.00
_cell.angle_beta   90.00
_cell.angle_gamma   90.00
#
_symmetry.space_group_name_H-M   'P 1'
#
loop_
_entity.id
_entity.type
_entity.pdbx_description
1 polymer ?
#
loop_
_entity_poly.entity_id
_entity_poly.type
_entity_poly.pdbx_seq_one_letter_code
_entity_poly.pdbx_strand_id
1 'polypeptide(L)'
;MKLSYSLVQRVPRLPIPGASLPDIDRFPILNQKEASRVFEARFLKNCGSNDICESDLHVQARLLLPKEEGVPVLFLGEEHVNMSVKVFNRGEPAYDAALYIFHSPALSYVGRKLLSTGLDVVDCVPQATHVKCELGNPLNQGEIEILLRFNTRSEADAETSLKFAIKANTTSQEVSPQEDLAIHVNVVRVAELELRGATQPEQVWYGGAVVGAHAMKHFDEIGSKVTHTYQVFNHGPWAVPSLDVVVSWPYEAENQQQHGKYLLYVTHVPQVAGDGECFMEEGQVNPLGLKDRPSAITAASRTKKREKREIVVSPEEVRLEGKTVRLVTMNCHRRSAKCFKFRCSIRNLKKQSSATVTIAARLWNATLVEDYATVDQVSILSSAEIVLDSSLEIRQKEEDDYAEAETRAYPDASLYQKTEGVALWIIILAIVAGILLLLLVIFILYKLGFFKRKRPADGYSPAPTSDKDFNGT
;
A
#
# COMPACT_ATOMS: atom_id res chain seq x y z
N MET A 1 -2.68 -13.61 66.69
CA MET A 1 -1.86 -14.84 66.76
C MET A 1 -2.69 -15.97 67.36
N LYS A 2 -2.46 -17.22 66.97
CA LYS A 2 -3.17 -18.39 67.54
C LYS A 2 -2.16 -19.26 68.30
N LEU A 3 -2.37 -19.42 69.61
CA LEU A 3 -1.61 -20.34 70.45
C LEU A 3 -2.48 -21.58 70.67
N SER A 4 -1.97 -22.75 70.28
CA SER A 4 -2.58 -24.04 70.58
C SER A 4 -1.62 -24.86 71.43
N TYR A 5 -2.11 -25.47 72.51
CA TYR A 5 -1.33 -26.38 73.34
C TYR A 5 -2.07 -27.71 73.47
N SER A 6 -1.32 -28.79 73.60
CA SER A 6 -1.84 -30.14 73.79
C SER A 6 -1.27 -30.74 75.08
N LEU A 7 -2.08 -31.54 75.75
CA LEU A 7 -1.63 -32.33 76.91
C LEU A 7 -1.18 -33.70 76.41
N VAL A 8 0.07 -34.07 76.68
CA VAL A 8 0.58 -35.41 76.35
C VAL A 8 -0.02 -36.41 77.35
N GLN A 9 -1.13 -37.04 76.98
CA GLN A 9 -1.82 -38.01 77.82
C GLN A 9 -1.17 -39.39 77.74
N ARG A 10 -0.99 -40.03 78.91
CA ARG A 10 -0.69 -41.46 78.99
C ARG A 10 -2.01 -42.19 79.15
N VAL A 11 -2.26 -43.24 78.36
CA VAL A 11 -3.48 -44.04 78.51
C VAL A 11 -3.29 -45.02 79.67
N PRO A 12 -4.17 -45.04 80.69
CA PRO A 12 -4.07 -46.02 81.76
C PRO A 12 -4.27 -47.44 81.20
N ARG A 13 -3.42 -48.38 81.62
CA ARG A 13 -3.61 -49.80 81.29
C ARG A 13 -4.71 -50.36 82.17
N LEU A 14 -5.61 -51.15 81.57
CA LEU A 14 -6.69 -51.81 82.29
C LEU A 14 -6.11 -52.75 83.37
N PRO A 15 -6.49 -52.60 84.64
CA PRO A 15 -6.03 -53.49 85.71
C PRO A 15 -6.63 -54.89 85.55
N ILE A 16 -5.90 -55.90 86.04
CA ILE A 16 -6.36 -57.29 86.10
C ILE A 16 -7.49 -57.41 87.15
N PRO A 17 -8.50 -58.28 86.97
CA PRO A 17 -9.59 -58.44 87.94
C PRO A 17 -9.07 -58.70 89.37
N GLY A 18 -9.48 -57.87 90.32
CA GLY A 18 -9.06 -57.93 91.73
C GLY A 18 -7.92 -57.00 92.12
N ALA A 19 -7.25 -56.33 91.17
CA ALA A 19 -6.25 -55.29 91.47
C ALA A 19 -6.91 -53.93 91.79
N SER A 20 -6.21 -53.08 92.55
CA SER A 20 -6.65 -51.71 92.83
C SER A 20 -6.74 -50.89 91.55
N LEU A 21 -7.78 -50.05 91.45
CA LEU A 21 -7.96 -49.15 90.31
C LEU A 21 -6.78 -48.18 90.16
N PRO A 22 -6.40 -47.81 88.91
CA PRO A 22 -5.38 -46.79 88.68
C PRO A 22 -5.77 -45.46 89.33
N ASP A 23 -4.80 -44.83 89.98
CA ASP A 23 -4.94 -43.51 90.57
C ASP A 23 -5.27 -42.48 89.48
N ILE A 24 -6.47 -41.90 89.56
CA ILE A 24 -7.02 -40.98 88.56
C ILE A 24 -6.22 -39.66 88.51
N ASP A 25 -5.57 -39.28 89.61
CA ASP A 25 -4.78 -38.05 89.71
C ASP A 25 -3.53 -38.10 88.82
N ARG A 26 -3.13 -39.29 88.36
CA ARG A 26 -2.02 -39.50 87.43
C ARG A 26 -2.40 -39.38 85.96
N PHE A 27 -3.68 -39.22 85.65
CA PHE A 27 -4.21 -39.18 84.28
C PHE A 27 -5.10 -37.96 84.04
N PRO A 28 -4.53 -36.74 84.11
CA PRO A 28 -5.30 -35.52 83.89
C PRO A 28 -5.87 -35.46 82.46
N ILE A 29 -7.09 -34.96 82.34
CA ILE A 29 -7.75 -34.73 81.05
C ILE A 29 -7.76 -33.24 80.73
N LEU A 30 -7.34 -32.89 79.52
CA LEU A 30 -7.37 -31.49 79.07
C LEU A 30 -8.82 -31.05 78.85
N ASN A 31 -9.20 -29.94 79.47
CA ASN A 31 -10.50 -29.31 79.23
C ASN A 31 -10.56 -28.81 77.78
N GLN A 32 -11.35 -29.49 76.93
CA GLN A 32 -11.45 -29.17 75.50
C GLN A 32 -11.97 -27.74 75.23
N LYS A 33 -12.76 -27.16 76.16
CA LYS A 33 -13.24 -25.78 76.04
C LYS A 33 -12.14 -24.74 76.27
N GLU A 34 -11.05 -25.10 76.95
CA GLU A 34 -9.91 -24.20 77.23
C GLU A 34 -8.67 -24.51 76.40
N ALA A 35 -8.64 -25.64 75.70
CA ALA A 35 -7.53 -26.10 74.88
C ALA A 35 -7.19 -25.18 73.68
N SER A 36 -8.10 -24.29 73.30
CA SER A 36 -7.85 -23.23 72.32
C SER A 36 -8.31 -21.88 72.88
N ARG A 37 -7.35 -20.99 73.16
CA ARG A 37 -7.63 -19.58 73.45
C ARG A 37 -7.15 -18.72 72.30
N VAL A 38 -8.04 -17.88 71.78
CA VAL A 38 -7.71 -16.88 70.76
C VAL A 38 -7.33 -15.60 71.49
N PHE A 39 -6.12 -15.10 71.24
CA PHE A 39 -5.66 -13.83 71.77
C PHE A 39 -5.67 -12.80 70.64
N GLU A 40 -6.39 -11.70 70.86
CA GLU A 40 -6.33 -10.53 69.99
C GLU A 40 -5.17 -9.65 70.45
N ALA A 41 -4.18 -9.51 69.57
CA ALA A 41 -3.12 -8.52 69.73
C ALA A 41 -3.38 -7.42 68.70
N ARG A 42 -3.55 -6.17 69.17
CA ARG A 42 -3.68 -5.00 68.31
C ARG A 42 -2.29 -4.42 68.11
N PHE A 43 -1.93 -4.15 66.86
CA PHE A 43 -0.71 -3.38 66.56
C PHE A 43 -0.95 -1.93 66.98
N LEU A 44 0.02 -1.31 67.65
CA LEU A 44 -0.02 0.11 67.94
C LEU A 44 0.10 0.86 66.62
N LYS A 45 -1.04 1.33 66.11
CA LYS A 45 -1.11 2.14 64.91
C LYS A 45 -0.94 3.61 65.31
N ASN A 46 -0.38 4.42 64.41
CA ASN A 46 -0.22 5.85 64.64
C ASN A 46 -1.53 6.59 64.27
N CYS A 47 -2.66 6.06 64.74
CA CYS A 47 -3.99 6.66 64.59
C CYS A 47 -4.23 7.68 65.71
N GLY A 48 -5.29 8.47 65.62
CA GLY A 48 -5.69 9.42 66.66
C GLY A 48 -6.12 8.75 67.97
N SER A 49 -6.97 9.44 68.74
CA SER A 49 -7.32 9.05 70.11
C SER A 49 -8.25 7.82 70.24
N ASN A 50 -8.78 7.29 69.14
CA ASN A 50 -9.80 6.23 69.12
C ASN A 50 -9.26 4.87 68.64
N ASP A 51 -7.94 4.72 68.40
CA ASP A 51 -7.29 3.52 67.83
C ASP A 51 -7.83 3.07 66.46
N ILE A 52 -8.69 3.86 65.81
CA ILE A 52 -9.30 3.58 64.52
C ILE A 52 -8.74 4.58 63.52
N CYS A 53 -7.94 4.11 62.57
CA CYS A 53 -7.41 4.97 61.52
C CYS A 53 -8.49 5.32 60.50
N GLU A 54 -8.91 6.57 60.53
CA GLU A 54 -9.90 7.16 59.62
C GLU A 54 -9.20 7.83 58.43
N SER A 55 -9.02 7.08 57.33
CA SER A 55 -8.35 7.57 56.11
C SER A 55 -9.33 8.19 55.11
N ASP A 56 -8.79 9.01 54.20
CA ASP A 56 -9.57 9.63 53.12
C ASP A 56 -8.76 9.54 51.82
N LEU A 57 -8.91 8.42 51.12
CA LEU A 57 -8.20 8.10 49.90
C LEU A 57 -8.97 8.56 48.65
N HIS A 58 -8.35 9.48 47.91
CA HIS A 58 -8.87 9.97 46.64
C HIS A 58 -7.94 9.69 45.48
N VAL A 59 -8.50 9.27 44.35
CA VAL A 59 -7.75 8.95 43.13
C VAL A 59 -8.16 9.85 41.98
N GLN A 60 -7.16 10.37 41.28
CA GLN A 60 -7.31 11.07 40.01
C GLN A 60 -6.41 10.40 38.98
N ALA A 61 -6.95 10.04 37.82
CA ALA A 61 -6.17 9.46 36.74
C ALA A 61 -6.40 10.21 35.42
N ARG A 62 -5.33 10.30 34.62
CA ARG A 62 -5.36 10.86 33.27
C ARG A 62 -4.52 10.02 32.34
N LEU A 63 -5.05 9.73 31.15
CA LEU A 63 -4.27 9.16 30.06
C LEU A 63 -3.53 10.27 29.33
N LEU A 64 -2.26 10.04 29.03
CA LEU A 64 -1.42 10.91 28.21
C LEU A 64 -1.57 10.53 26.74
N LEU A 65 -2.81 10.52 26.27
CA LEU A 65 -3.20 10.25 24.89
C LEU A 65 -3.84 11.51 24.29
N PRO A 66 -3.79 11.69 22.96
CA PRO A 66 -4.56 12.71 22.28
C PRO A 66 -6.05 12.54 22.58
N LYS A 67 -6.81 13.62 22.55
CA LYS A 67 -8.26 13.61 22.77
C LYS A 67 -8.98 14.13 21.54
N GLU A 68 -9.93 13.36 21.05
CA GLU A 68 -10.91 13.81 20.04
C GLU A 68 -12.26 13.97 20.74
N GLU A 69 -12.87 15.15 20.60
CA GLU A 69 -14.14 15.48 21.27
C GLU A 69 -14.14 15.28 22.81
N GLY A 70 -12.95 15.40 23.43
CA GLY A 70 -12.76 15.23 24.87
C GLY A 70 -12.52 13.77 25.32
N VAL A 71 -12.66 12.78 24.43
CA VAL A 71 -12.41 11.37 24.69
C VAL A 71 -10.97 11.00 24.30
N PRO A 72 -10.19 10.30 25.15
CA PRO A 72 -8.87 9.80 24.78
C PRO A 72 -8.93 8.85 23.59
N VAL A 73 -8.01 9.02 22.64
CA VAL A 73 -7.89 8.17 21.45
C VAL A 73 -6.54 7.48 21.44
N LEU A 74 -6.56 6.17 21.19
CA LEU A 74 -5.38 5.35 20.94
C LEU A 74 -5.26 5.07 19.45
N PHE A 75 -4.22 5.60 18.82
CA PHE A 75 -3.89 5.26 17.44
C PHE A 75 -3.11 3.96 17.41
N LEU A 76 -3.66 2.93 16.76
CA LEU A 76 -2.97 1.65 16.65
C LEU A 76 -1.68 1.85 15.83
N GLY A 77 -0.56 1.37 16.38
CA GLY A 77 0.79 1.64 15.90
C GLY A 77 1.61 2.55 16.83
N GLU A 78 0.97 3.25 17.77
CA GLU A 78 1.65 3.80 18.95
C GLU A 78 2.16 2.65 19.84
N GLU A 79 3.42 2.75 20.27
CA GLU A 79 4.05 1.67 21.04
C GLU A 79 3.64 1.69 22.52
N HIS A 80 3.21 2.84 23.05
CA HIS A 80 3.05 3.04 24.49
C HIS A 80 1.84 3.89 24.87
N VAL A 81 1.02 3.36 25.79
CA VAL A 81 -0.04 4.09 26.48
C VAL A 81 0.46 4.48 27.88
N ASN A 82 0.57 5.78 28.13
CA ASN A 82 1.02 6.28 29.43
C ASN A 82 -0.16 6.84 30.25
N MET A 83 -0.26 6.46 31.52
CA MET A 83 -1.27 6.91 32.47
C MET A 83 -0.61 7.59 33.67
N SER A 84 -1.02 8.82 33.99
CA SER A 84 -0.63 9.51 35.22
C SER A 84 -1.76 9.33 36.23
N VAL A 85 -1.44 8.73 37.38
CA VAL A 85 -2.37 8.50 38.49
C VAL A 85 -1.85 9.22 39.73
N LYS A 86 -2.70 10.06 40.32
CA LYS A 86 -2.47 10.75 41.58
C LYS A 86 -3.35 10.14 42.65
N VAL A 87 -2.76 9.77 43.77
CA VAL A 87 -3.48 9.30 44.95
C VAL A 87 -3.22 10.26 46.10
N PHE A 88 -4.29 10.68 46.77
CA PHE A 88 -4.27 11.59 47.90
C PHE A 88 -4.73 10.84 49.14
N ASN A 89 -4.04 11.01 50.26
CA ASN A 89 -4.59 10.70 51.57
C ASN A 89 -4.75 12.01 52.35
N ARG A 90 -5.99 12.37 52.69
CA ARG A 90 -6.31 13.60 53.44
C ARG A 90 -6.68 13.34 54.90
N GLY A 91 -6.85 12.08 55.29
CA GLY A 91 -7.22 11.63 56.61
C GLY A 91 -6.03 11.11 57.42
N GLU A 92 -6.28 10.21 58.36
CA GLU A 92 -5.24 9.50 59.12
C GLU A 92 -4.46 8.49 58.25
N PRO A 93 -3.34 7.91 58.73
CA PRO A 93 -2.56 6.96 57.95
C PRO A 93 -3.36 5.76 57.43
N ALA A 94 -3.31 5.51 56.12
CA ALA A 94 -4.01 4.42 55.47
C ALA A 94 -3.14 3.15 55.45
N TYR A 95 -3.52 2.13 56.21
CA TYR A 95 -2.75 0.88 56.31
C TYR A 95 -3.09 -0.07 55.17
N ASP A 96 -2.07 -0.76 54.66
CA ASP A 96 -2.20 -1.65 53.48
C ASP A 96 -2.90 -0.97 52.30
N ALA A 97 -2.52 0.28 52.04
CA ALA A 97 -3.10 1.07 50.96
C ALA A 97 -2.59 0.58 49.60
N ALA A 98 -3.49 0.24 48.70
CA ALA A 98 -3.18 -0.28 47.38
C ALA A 98 -4.06 0.34 46.29
N LEU A 99 -3.46 0.59 45.14
CA LEU A 99 -4.12 1.06 43.92
C LEU A 99 -4.25 -0.11 42.93
N TYR A 100 -5.44 -0.27 42.37
CA TYR A 100 -5.78 -1.29 41.39
C TYR A 100 -6.12 -0.61 40.07
N ILE A 101 -5.44 -0.99 39.00
CA ILE A 101 -5.68 -0.51 37.64
C ILE A 101 -6.09 -1.70 36.77
N PHE A 102 -7.38 -1.86 36.55
CA PHE A 102 -7.93 -2.87 35.64
C PHE A 102 -7.81 -2.38 34.21
N HIS A 103 -7.31 -3.24 33.32
CA HIS A 103 -7.12 -2.94 31.90
C HIS A 103 -7.53 -4.13 31.03
N SER A 104 -7.80 -3.87 29.75
CA SER A 104 -8.11 -4.92 28.77
C SER A 104 -6.89 -5.85 28.54
N PRO A 105 -7.11 -7.13 28.18
CA PRO A 105 -6.05 -8.03 27.70
C PRO A 105 -5.28 -7.52 26.48
N ALA A 106 -5.88 -6.58 25.73
CA ALA A 106 -5.24 -5.86 24.62
C ALA A 106 -4.03 -4.99 25.04
N LEU A 107 -3.81 -4.84 26.35
CA LEU A 107 -2.73 -4.05 26.93
C LEU A 107 -1.87 -4.90 27.87
N SER A 108 -0.57 -4.62 27.89
CA SER A 108 0.35 -5.17 28.89
C SER A 108 1.10 -4.09 29.63
N TYR A 109 1.11 -4.19 30.95
CA TYR A 109 1.92 -3.34 31.81
C TYR A 109 3.42 -3.54 31.56
N VAL A 110 4.14 -2.43 31.43
CA VAL A 110 5.59 -2.39 31.21
C VAL A 110 6.33 -1.99 32.47
N GLY A 111 5.84 -0.96 33.15
CA GLY A 111 6.53 -0.41 34.32
C GLY A 111 5.92 0.87 34.85
N ARG A 112 6.48 1.34 35.96
CA ARG A 112 6.11 2.57 36.65
C ARG A 112 7.29 3.54 36.72
N LYS A 113 6.98 4.82 36.81
CA LYS A 113 7.91 5.88 37.19
C LYS A 113 7.23 6.77 38.22
N LEU A 114 7.88 7.00 39.35
CA LEU A 114 7.38 7.91 40.37
C LEU A 114 7.74 9.35 40.01
N LEU A 115 6.77 10.26 40.14
CA LEU A 115 6.99 11.69 39.89
C LEU A 115 7.16 12.49 41.19
N SER A 116 6.68 11.98 42.32
CA SER A 116 6.91 12.57 43.64
C SER A 116 8.30 12.20 44.18
N THR A 117 9.10 13.20 44.59
CA THR A 117 10.42 12.99 45.19
C THR A 117 10.31 12.41 46.61
N GLY A 118 11.00 11.30 46.90
CA GLY A 118 11.19 10.78 48.27
C GLY A 118 10.39 9.54 48.67
N LEU A 119 9.62 8.93 47.76
CA LEU A 119 8.76 7.76 48.04
C LEU A 119 9.11 6.54 47.16
N ASP A 120 10.33 6.01 47.28
CA ASP A 120 10.72 4.77 46.57
C ASP A 120 10.02 3.48 47.09
N VAL A 121 8.92 3.66 47.83
CA VAL A 121 8.16 2.62 48.56
C VAL A 121 7.01 2.04 47.72
N VAL A 122 6.61 2.71 46.63
CA VAL A 122 5.51 2.21 45.80
C VAL A 122 6.00 1.01 45.01
N ASP A 123 5.35 -0.16 45.07
CA ASP A 123 5.68 -1.28 44.18
C ASP A 123 4.45 -1.74 43.39
N CYS A 124 4.62 -2.00 42.09
CA CYS A 124 3.51 -2.34 41.19
C CYS A 124 3.71 -3.72 40.57
N VAL A 125 2.87 -4.66 40.99
CA VAL A 125 2.89 -6.05 40.54
C VAL A 125 1.79 -6.25 39.49
N PRO A 126 2.13 -6.61 38.24
CA PRO A 126 1.14 -6.92 37.23
C PRO A 126 0.46 -8.27 37.50
N GLN A 127 -0.85 -8.31 37.31
CA GLN A 127 -1.65 -9.52 37.22
C GLN A 127 -2.25 -9.64 35.80
N ALA A 128 -3.06 -10.68 35.55
CA ALA A 128 -3.60 -10.95 34.21
C ALA A 128 -4.55 -9.84 33.69
N THR A 129 -5.34 -9.22 34.57
CA THR A 129 -6.39 -8.25 34.20
C THR A 129 -6.23 -6.89 34.86
N HIS A 130 -5.25 -6.75 35.75
CA HIS A 130 -5.00 -5.51 36.46
C HIS A 130 -3.57 -5.43 37.00
N VAL A 131 -3.15 -4.22 37.35
CA VAL A 131 -1.91 -3.97 38.07
C VAL A 131 -2.26 -3.56 39.50
N LYS A 132 -1.67 -4.23 40.50
CA LYS A 132 -1.77 -3.84 41.92
C LYS A 132 -0.52 -3.04 42.28
N CYS A 133 -0.68 -1.79 42.68
CA CYS A 133 0.37 -0.92 43.18
C CYS A 133 0.20 -0.73 44.69
N GLU A 134 1.15 -1.22 45.48
CA GLU A 134 1.20 -1.00 46.92
C GLU A 134 1.73 0.41 47.17
N LEU A 135 0.95 1.26 47.85
CA LEU A 135 1.23 2.70 48.00
C LEU A 135 2.03 3.02 49.28
N GLY A 136 2.19 2.04 50.16
CA GLY A 136 2.84 2.18 51.46
C GLY A 136 2.01 1.55 52.57
N ASN A 137 2.69 1.15 53.66
CA ASN A 137 2.04 0.57 54.83
C ASN A 137 2.62 1.17 56.13
N PRO A 138 2.09 2.31 56.63
CA PRO A 138 0.93 3.03 56.09
C PRO A 138 1.28 4.06 55.00
N LEU A 139 0.29 4.43 54.20
CA LEU A 139 0.29 5.64 53.38
C LEU A 139 -0.12 6.83 54.25
N ASN A 140 0.84 7.69 54.57
CA ASN A 140 0.61 8.91 55.35
C ASN A 140 -0.12 9.98 54.53
N GLN A 141 -0.51 11.07 55.21
CA GLN A 141 -1.08 12.25 54.58
C GLN A 141 -0.17 12.83 53.49
N GLY A 142 -0.77 13.21 52.36
CA GLY A 142 -0.06 13.80 51.24
C GLY A 142 -0.57 13.28 49.90
N GLU A 143 0.26 13.47 48.88
CA GLU A 143 -0.02 13.03 47.51
C GLU A 143 1.13 12.21 46.93
N ILE A 144 0.78 11.21 46.12
CA ILE A 144 1.72 10.41 45.35
C ILE A 144 1.28 10.44 43.90
N GLU A 145 2.18 10.81 43.00
CA GLU A 145 1.97 10.73 41.55
C GLU A 145 2.81 9.60 40.93
N ILE A 146 2.10 8.68 40.28
CA ILE A 146 2.64 7.49 39.61
C ILE A 146 2.36 7.60 38.11
N LEU A 147 3.39 7.47 37.29
CA LEU A 147 3.28 7.32 35.85
C LEU A 147 3.39 5.83 35.49
N LEU A 148 2.33 5.26 34.94
CA LEU A 148 2.25 3.86 34.50
C LEU A 148 2.36 3.79 32.98
N ARG A 149 3.13 2.83 32.46
CA ARG A 149 3.29 2.58 31.03
C ARG A 149 2.73 1.21 30.65
N PHE A 150 1.93 1.20 29.60
CA PHE A 150 1.37 0.00 28.98
C PHE A 150 1.79 -0.07 27.51
N ASN A 151 1.97 -1.28 26.99
CA ASN A 151 2.11 -1.55 25.56
C ASN A 151 0.82 -2.14 25.00
N THR A 152 0.53 -1.87 23.75
CA THR A 152 -0.54 -2.54 23.00
C THR A 152 -0.10 -3.94 22.58
N ARG A 153 -1.05 -4.87 22.50
CA ARG A 153 -0.88 -6.21 21.94
C ARG A 153 -1.71 -6.35 20.67
N SER A 154 -1.49 -7.44 19.92
CA SER A 154 -2.23 -7.74 18.68
C SER A 154 -3.73 -7.84 18.87
N GLU A 155 -4.22 -8.18 20.07
CA GLU A 155 -5.64 -8.22 20.39
C GLU A 155 -6.29 -6.82 20.32
N ALA A 156 -5.51 -5.75 20.46
CA ALA A 156 -6.01 -4.39 20.28
C ALA A 156 -6.50 -4.13 18.85
N ASP A 157 -5.99 -4.87 17.85
CA ASP A 157 -6.39 -4.72 16.45
C ASP A 157 -7.84 -5.11 16.21
N ALA A 158 -8.48 -5.88 17.10
CA ALA A 158 -9.89 -6.30 17.00
C ALA A 158 -10.86 -5.43 17.83
N GLU A 159 -10.35 -4.60 18.74
CA GLU A 159 -11.17 -3.79 19.65
C GLU A 159 -11.48 -2.42 19.03
N THR A 160 -12.66 -1.86 19.32
CA THR A 160 -13.02 -0.48 18.95
C THR A 160 -12.90 0.50 20.12
N SER A 161 -12.91 -0.03 21.34
CA SER A 161 -12.72 0.77 22.55
C SER A 161 -12.03 -0.04 23.65
N LEU A 162 -11.25 0.64 24.48
CA LEU A 162 -10.63 0.08 25.67
C LEU A 162 -11.18 0.80 26.91
N LYS A 163 -11.21 0.07 28.03
CA LYS A 163 -11.64 0.60 29.32
C LYS A 163 -10.55 0.38 30.36
N PHE A 164 -10.23 1.45 31.10
CA PHE A 164 -9.50 1.36 32.36
C PHE A 164 -10.47 1.59 33.51
N ALA A 165 -10.39 0.75 34.54
CA ALA A 165 -11.05 1.00 35.82
C ALA A 165 -10.00 1.12 36.92
N ILE A 166 -10.03 2.22 37.67
CA ILE A 166 -9.04 2.55 38.69
C ILE A 166 -9.73 2.66 40.04
N LYS A 167 -9.15 1.99 41.04
CA LYS A 167 -9.66 1.96 42.41
C LYS A 167 -8.52 1.99 43.43
N ALA A 168 -8.67 2.77 44.50
CA ALA A 168 -7.82 2.63 45.69
C ALA A 168 -8.55 1.84 46.79
N ASN A 169 -7.80 1.08 47.58
CA ASN A 169 -8.31 0.31 48.71
C ASN A 169 -7.34 0.41 49.89
N THR A 170 -7.86 0.28 51.11
CA THR A 170 -7.08 0.26 52.35
C THR A 170 -7.80 -0.58 53.41
N THR A 171 -7.05 -1.06 54.40
CA THR A 171 -7.60 -1.73 55.60
C THR A 171 -7.99 -0.74 56.71
N SER A 172 -7.64 0.53 56.56
CA SER A 172 -8.14 1.63 57.40
C SER A 172 -9.62 1.92 57.10
N GLN A 173 -10.29 2.64 57.99
CA GLN A 173 -11.69 3.02 57.79
C GLN A 173 -11.75 4.26 56.89
N GLU A 174 -12.28 4.10 55.68
CA GLU A 174 -12.49 5.23 54.76
C GLU A 174 -13.68 6.08 55.20
N VAL A 175 -13.42 7.37 55.43
CA VAL A 175 -14.45 8.34 55.85
C VAL A 175 -15.30 8.79 54.67
N SER A 176 -14.69 8.92 53.49
CA SER A 176 -15.36 9.35 52.26
C SER A 176 -14.98 8.45 51.07
N PRO A 177 -15.52 7.22 51.00
CA PRO A 177 -15.21 6.29 49.92
C PRO A 177 -15.53 6.88 48.54
N GLN A 178 -14.53 6.95 47.66
CA GLN A 178 -14.71 7.37 46.27
C GLN A 178 -15.21 6.22 45.39
N GLU A 179 -16.09 6.52 44.44
CA GLU A 179 -16.47 5.56 43.39
C GLU A 179 -15.30 5.23 42.45
N ASP A 180 -15.33 4.02 41.89
CA ASP A 180 -14.31 3.54 40.96
C ASP A 180 -14.25 4.42 39.71
N LEU A 181 -13.06 4.92 39.36
CA LEU A 181 -12.87 5.78 38.21
C LEU A 181 -12.79 4.94 36.93
N ALA A 182 -13.68 5.19 35.97
CA ALA A 182 -13.64 4.54 34.66
C ALA A 182 -13.20 5.52 33.56
N ILE A 183 -12.19 5.16 32.78
CA ILE A 183 -11.73 5.92 31.61
C ILE A 183 -11.91 5.05 30.37
N HIS A 184 -12.71 5.54 29.43
CA HIS A 184 -12.90 4.94 28.11
C HIS A 184 -11.93 5.54 27.10
N VAL A 185 -11.41 4.71 26.21
CA VAL A 185 -10.45 5.07 25.16
C VAL A 185 -10.96 4.54 23.83
N ASN A 186 -11.07 5.39 22.83
CA ASN A 186 -11.43 4.94 21.48
C ASN A 186 -10.18 4.42 20.78
N VAL A 187 -10.30 3.27 20.12
CA VAL A 187 -9.22 2.68 19.33
C VAL A 187 -9.43 3.05 17.88
N VAL A 188 -8.48 3.76 17.29
CA VAL A 188 -8.58 4.24 15.90
C VAL A 188 -7.44 3.65 15.08
N ARG A 189 -7.81 2.99 13.98
CA ARG A 189 -6.87 2.46 12.98
C ARG A 189 -6.56 3.56 11.98
N VAL A 190 -5.30 3.96 11.91
CA VAL A 190 -4.84 4.98 10.95
C VAL A 190 -3.81 4.35 10.04
N ALA A 191 -4.15 4.22 8.76
CA ALA A 191 -3.21 3.99 7.68
C ALA A 191 -3.30 5.20 6.75
N GLU A 192 -2.18 5.67 6.24
CA GLU A 192 -2.17 6.74 5.23
C GLU A 192 -1.65 6.10 3.96
N LEU A 193 -2.55 5.84 3.02
CA LEU A 193 -2.21 5.17 1.77
C LEU A 193 -2.02 6.17 0.65
N GLU A 194 -0.99 5.96 -0.17
CA GLU A 194 -0.73 6.76 -1.35
C GLU A 194 -0.50 5.83 -2.54
N LEU A 195 -1.22 6.07 -3.64
CA LEU A 195 -1.06 5.35 -4.89
C LEU A 195 -0.25 6.17 -5.89
N ARG A 196 0.77 5.55 -6.49
CA ARG A 196 1.54 6.17 -7.58
C ARG A 196 1.58 5.28 -8.81
N GLY A 197 1.26 5.83 -9.97
CA GLY A 197 1.34 5.18 -11.27
C GLY A 197 2.60 5.62 -12.03
N ALA A 198 3.26 4.68 -12.69
CA ALA A 198 4.38 4.95 -13.57
C ALA A 198 4.41 3.96 -14.75
N THR A 199 5.11 4.35 -15.82
CA THR A 199 5.23 3.54 -17.04
C THR A 199 6.69 3.39 -17.41
N GLN A 200 7.10 2.18 -17.80
CA GLN A 200 8.44 1.91 -18.32
C GLN A 200 8.39 1.13 -19.65
N PRO A 201 8.97 1.66 -20.74
CA PRO A 201 9.43 3.06 -20.90
C PRO A 201 8.23 4.02 -21.03
N GLU A 202 8.38 5.27 -20.57
CA GLU A 202 7.33 6.29 -20.70
C GLU A 202 7.01 6.65 -22.16
N GLN A 203 8.02 6.57 -23.02
CA GLN A 203 7.93 6.89 -24.44
C GLN A 203 8.21 5.66 -25.29
N VAL A 204 7.33 5.40 -26.25
CA VAL A 204 7.42 4.30 -27.20
C VAL A 204 7.14 4.79 -28.60
N TRP A 205 7.65 4.05 -29.58
CA TRP A 205 7.43 4.35 -31.00
C TRP A 205 6.57 3.26 -31.62
N TYR A 206 5.67 3.65 -32.52
CA TYR A 206 4.86 2.72 -33.32
C TYR A 206 5.12 2.91 -34.80
N GLY A 207 5.19 1.80 -35.53
CA GLY A 207 5.53 1.78 -36.94
C GLY A 207 5.57 0.35 -37.47
N GLY A 208 6.09 0.21 -38.70
CA GLY A 208 6.20 -1.07 -39.38
C GLY A 208 4.96 -1.45 -40.20
N ALA A 209 4.96 -2.67 -40.71
CA ALA A 209 3.87 -3.18 -41.53
C ALA A 209 2.68 -3.58 -40.66
N VAL A 210 1.46 -3.29 -41.14
CA VAL A 210 0.23 -3.72 -40.48
C VAL A 210 0.09 -5.24 -40.63
N VAL A 211 0.12 -5.94 -39.49
CA VAL A 211 -0.11 -7.39 -39.39
C VAL A 211 -1.41 -7.62 -38.62
N GLY A 212 -2.27 -8.51 -39.13
CA GLY A 212 -3.54 -8.83 -38.46
C GLY A 212 -3.34 -9.68 -37.20
N ALA A 213 -4.22 -9.52 -36.21
CA ALA A 213 -4.12 -10.18 -34.89
C ALA A 213 -3.93 -11.70 -34.97
N HIS A 214 -4.72 -12.41 -35.79
CA HIS A 214 -4.63 -13.87 -35.94
C HIS A 214 -3.41 -14.36 -36.74
N ALA A 215 -2.68 -13.46 -37.40
CA ALA A 215 -1.46 -13.81 -38.11
C ALA A 215 -0.22 -13.74 -37.21
N MET A 216 -0.32 -13.09 -36.05
CA MET A 216 0.78 -12.98 -35.09
C MET A 216 0.95 -14.29 -34.33
N LYS A 217 2.21 -14.66 -34.08
CA LYS A 217 2.56 -15.85 -33.27
C LYS A 217 3.33 -15.50 -32.01
N HIS A 218 4.08 -14.42 -32.07
CA HIS A 218 4.94 -13.98 -30.99
C HIS A 218 4.57 -12.59 -30.52
N PHE A 219 4.84 -12.31 -29.25
CA PHE A 219 4.48 -11.02 -28.69
C PHE A 219 5.26 -9.84 -29.33
N ASP A 220 6.51 -10.03 -29.74
CA ASP A 220 7.33 -8.98 -30.40
C ASP A 220 6.74 -8.51 -31.74
N GLU A 221 5.87 -9.29 -32.36
CA GLU A 221 5.16 -8.92 -33.59
C GLU A 221 4.02 -7.92 -33.35
N ILE A 222 3.56 -7.73 -32.10
CA ILE A 222 2.52 -6.75 -31.74
C ILE A 222 3.08 -5.33 -31.80
N GLY A 223 4.25 -5.12 -31.20
CA GLY A 223 4.85 -3.82 -31.03
C GLY A 223 5.67 -3.70 -29.74
N SER A 224 5.90 -2.44 -29.35
CA SER A 224 6.78 -2.05 -28.25
C SER A 224 6.27 -2.59 -26.91
N LYS A 225 7.19 -3.16 -26.10
CA LYS A 225 6.89 -3.59 -24.72
C LYS A 225 6.71 -2.38 -23.83
N VAL A 226 5.63 -2.36 -23.07
CA VAL A 226 5.34 -1.35 -22.05
C VAL A 226 4.98 -2.04 -20.74
N THR A 227 5.46 -1.49 -19.65
CA THR A 227 5.18 -1.98 -18.31
C THR A 227 4.56 -0.86 -17.51
N HIS A 228 3.34 -1.04 -17.05
CA HIS A 228 2.70 -0.12 -16.13
C HIS A 228 2.92 -0.65 -14.71
N THR A 229 3.34 0.23 -13.80
CA THR A 229 3.59 -0.09 -12.40
C THR A 229 2.76 0.82 -11.51
N TYR A 230 2.04 0.22 -10.57
CA TYR A 230 1.34 0.94 -9.51
C TYR A 230 1.97 0.61 -8.17
N GLN A 231 2.50 1.61 -7.50
CA GLN A 231 3.12 1.47 -6.19
C GLN A 231 2.18 2.04 -5.13
N VAL A 232 1.78 1.18 -4.18
CA VAL A 232 0.99 1.55 -3.01
C VAL A 232 1.95 1.76 -1.85
N PHE A 233 1.95 2.95 -1.27
CA PHE A 233 2.70 3.29 -0.07
C PHE A 233 1.77 3.32 1.14
N ASN A 234 2.24 2.81 2.28
CA ASN A 234 1.59 3.01 3.57
C ASN A 234 2.51 3.88 4.44
N HIS A 235 2.20 5.17 4.54
CA HIS A 235 2.90 6.13 5.40
C HIS A 235 2.36 6.12 6.83
N GLY A 236 1.23 5.46 7.05
CA GLY A 236 0.55 5.41 8.34
C GLY A 236 1.24 4.50 9.38
N PRO A 237 0.88 4.68 10.66
CA PRO A 237 1.43 3.90 11.76
C PRO A 237 0.89 2.46 11.83
N TRP A 238 -0.29 2.19 11.27
CA TRP A 238 -0.92 0.88 11.29
C TRP A 238 -0.64 0.09 10.00
N ALA A 239 -0.47 -1.24 10.14
CA ALA A 239 -0.30 -2.13 9.00
C ALA A 239 -1.68 -2.52 8.44
N VAL A 240 -1.84 -2.47 7.12
CA VAL A 240 -3.12 -2.80 6.48
C VAL A 240 -3.18 -4.31 6.20
N PRO A 241 -4.10 -5.07 6.83
CA PRO A 241 -4.15 -6.53 6.69
C PRO A 241 -4.45 -6.99 5.26
N SER A 242 -5.33 -6.28 4.57
CA SER A 242 -5.71 -6.55 3.18
C SER A 242 -6.21 -5.27 2.52
N LEU A 243 -5.80 -5.04 1.28
CA LEU A 243 -6.33 -3.98 0.42
C LEU A 243 -6.36 -4.48 -1.03
N ASP A 244 -7.30 -3.96 -1.82
CA ASP A 244 -7.40 -4.27 -3.24
C ASP A 244 -7.02 -3.03 -4.07
N VAL A 245 -6.18 -3.23 -5.08
CA VAL A 245 -5.90 -2.23 -6.13
C VAL A 245 -6.72 -2.60 -7.35
N VAL A 246 -7.71 -1.79 -7.70
CA VAL A 246 -8.57 -2.01 -8.86
C VAL A 246 -8.01 -1.22 -10.03
N VAL A 247 -7.59 -1.92 -11.09
CA VAL A 247 -6.97 -1.32 -12.27
C VAL A 247 -7.97 -1.28 -13.41
N SER A 248 -8.13 -0.10 -14.02
CA SER A 248 -8.88 0.10 -15.26
C SER A 248 -7.91 0.13 -16.44
N TRP A 249 -7.97 -0.89 -17.29
CA TRP A 249 -6.99 -1.12 -18.34
C TRP A 249 -7.51 -0.78 -19.75
N PRO A 250 -6.90 0.17 -20.49
CA PRO A 250 -7.33 0.58 -21.82
C PRO A 250 -6.92 -0.46 -22.88
N TYR A 251 -7.80 -1.42 -23.09
CA TYR A 251 -7.54 -2.58 -23.93
C TYR A 251 -7.82 -2.34 -25.42
N GLU A 252 -8.90 -1.60 -25.73
CA GLU A 252 -9.34 -1.35 -27.10
C GLU A 252 -9.64 0.14 -27.33
N ALA A 253 -9.40 0.63 -28.54
CA ALA A 253 -9.80 1.96 -28.95
C ALA A 253 -11.33 2.03 -29.07
N GLU A 254 -11.93 3.12 -28.59
CA GLU A 254 -13.36 3.33 -28.77
C GLU A 254 -13.66 3.57 -30.25
N ASN A 255 -14.60 2.80 -30.80
CA ASN A 255 -14.97 2.80 -32.20
C ASN A 255 -16.48 2.59 -32.44
N GLN A 256 -17.33 2.75 -31.42
CA GLN A 256 -18.79 2.56 -31.45
C GLN A 256 -19.26 1.14 -31.82
N GLN A 257 -18.36 0.20 -32.08
CA GLN A 257 -18.68 -1.21 -32.32
C GLN A 257 -18.73 -1.99 -31.00
N GLN A 258 -19.15 -3.27 -30.99
CA GLN A 258 -19.07 -4.09 -29.77
C GLN A 258 -17.60 -4.40 -29.41
N HIS A 259 -16.78 -4.77 -30.39
CA HIS A 259 -15.33 -4.97 -30.22
C HIS A 259 -14.55 -3.89 -30.99
N GLY A 260 -13.61 -3.25 -30.30
CA GLY A 260 -12.69 -2.26 -30.82
C GLY A 260 -11.40 -2.86 -31.38
N LYS A 261 -10.50 -1.99 -31.84
CA LYS A 261 -9.13 -2.40 -32.19
C LYS A 261 -8.24 -2.34 -30.95
N TYR A 262 -7.36 -3.32 -30.77
CA TYR A 262 -6.49 -3.39 -29.59
C TYR A 262 -5.59 -2.14 -29.45
N LEU A 263 -5.32 -1.75 -28.20
CA LEU A 263 -4.41 -0.67 -27.81
C LEU A 263 -3.25 -1.21 -26.97
N LEU A 264 -3.50 -1.52 -25.69
CA LEU A 264 -2.52 -2.12 -24.79
C LEU A 264 -2.87 -3.57 -24.52
N TYR A 265 -2.09 -4.46 -25.12
CA TYR A 265 -2.29 -5.90 -25.04
C TYR A 265 -1.58 -6.50 -23.82
N VAL A 266 -2.33 -7.01 -22.85
CA VAL A 266 -1.77 -7.65 -21.65
C VAL A 266 -1.15 -9.00 -22.02
N THR A 267 0.13 -9.16 -21.70
CA THR A 267 0.92 -10.33 -22.10
C THR A 267 0.94 -11.44 -21.06
N HIS A 268 1.04 -11.07 -19.79
CA HIS A 268 1.20 -11.97 -18.65
C HIS A 268 0.25 -11.54 -17.53
N VAL A 269 -0.08 -12.47 -16.64
CA VAL A 269 -0.83 -12.14 -15.41
C VAL A 269 -0.01 -11.12 -14.62
N PRO A 270 -0.60 -9.96 -14.23
CA PRO A 270 0.07 -8.96 -13.43
C PRO A 270 0.61 -9.55 -12.13
N GLN A 271 1.76 -9.05 -11.67
CA GLN A 271 2.47 -9.56 -10.51
C GLN A 271 2.49 -8.51 -9.40
N VAL A 272 2.31 -8.96 -8.16
CA VAL A 272 2.47 -8.11 -6.97
C VAL A 272 3.84 -8.39 -6.35
N ALA A 273 4.69 -7.38 -6.29
CA ALA A 273 5.96 -7.45 -5.57
C ALA A 273 5.69 -7.32 -4.07
N GLY A 274 5.55 -8.47 -3.40
CA GLY A 274 5.16 -8.58 -1.99
C GLY A 274 4.31 -9.82 -1.75
N ASP A 275 3.47 -9.77 -0.72
CA ASP A 275 2.42 -10.77 -0.50
C ASP A 275 1.13 -10.28 -1.15
N GLY A 276 0.72 -10.92 -2.24
CA GLY A 276 -0.48 -10.56 -2.97
C GLY A 276 -0.61 -11.28 -4.31
N GLU A 277 -1.78 -11.13 -4.92
CA GLU A 277 -2.08 -11.74 -6.22
C GLU A 277 -3.13 -10.94 -6.99
N CYS A 278 -3.13 -11.08 -8.31
CA CYS A 278 -4.07 -10.38 -9.19
C CYS A 278 -5.10 -11.35 -9.77
N PHE A 279 -6.37 -10.92 -9.73
CA PHE A 279 -7.52 -11.68 -10.20
C PHE A 279 -8.07 -11.01 -11.46
N MET A 280 -8.02 -11.74 -12.57
CA MET A 280 -8.49 -11.32 -13.89
C MET A 280 -9.52 -12.31 -14.42
N GLU A 281 -10.44 -11.85 -15.26
CA GLU A 281 -11.42 -12.72 -15.92
C GLU A 281 -10.79 -13.51 -17.07
N GLU A 282 -11.44 -14.61 -17.46
CA GLU A 282 -11.00 -15.43 -18.58
C GLU A 282 -10.98 -14.62 -19.88
N GLY A 283 -9.87 -14.71 -20.63
CA GLY A 283 -9.67 -13.97 -21.88
C GLY A 283 -9.13 -12.54 -21.73
N GLN A 284 -8.92 -12.02 -20.51
CA GLN A 284 -8.28 -10.70 -20.32
C GLN A 284 -6.75 -10.73 -20.46
N VAL A 285 -6.12 -11.90 -20.24
CA VAL A 285 -4.67 -12.10 -20.38
C VAL A 285 -4.38 -12.95 -21.59
N ASN A 286 -3.55 -12.42 -22.49
CA ASN A 286 -3.08 -13.12 -23.69
C ASN A 286 -4.17 -13.93 -24.43
N PRO A 287 -5.33 -13.33 -24.80
CA PRO A 287 -6.43 -14.06 -25.44
C PRO A 287 -6.06 -14.69 -26.80
N LEU A 288 -4.96 -14.25 -27.41
CA LEU A 288 -4.48 -14.77 -28.70
C LEU A 288 -3.50 -15.94 -28.52
N GLY A 289 -3.18 -16.33 -27.28
CA GLY A 289 -2.28 -17.45 -27.00
C GLY A 289 -0.87 -17.28 -27.56
N LEU A 290 -0.40 -16.02 -27.66
CA LEU A 290 0.91 -15.68 -28.20
C LEU A 290 2.02 -16.14 -27.26
N LYS A 291 3.20 -16.38 -27.83
CA LYS A 291 4.35 -16.90 -27.08
C LYS A 291 5.51 -15.92 -27.10
N ASP A 292 6.32 -15.92 -26.06
CA ASP A 292 7.64 -15.32 -26.14
C ASP A 292 8.47 -16.02 -27.21
N ARG A 293 9.20 -15.23 -28.00
CA ARG A 293 10.16 -15.78 -28.94
C ARG A 293 11.38 -16.26 -28.13
N PRO A 294 11.84 -17.52 -28.28
CA PRO A 294 13.10 -17.94 -27.67
C PRO A 294 14.22 -17.06 -28.25
N SER A 295 15.04 -16.46 -27.39
CA SER A 295 16.08 -15.50 -27.79
C SER A 295 17.05 -16.08 -28.84
N ALA A 296 16.79 -15.80 -30.12
CA ALA A 296 17.77 -15.76 -31.21
C ALA A 296 17.15 -15.10 -32.48
N ILE A 297 17.65 -13.88 -32.77
CA ILE A 297 17.79 -13.24 -34.10
C ILE A 297 16.51 -12.84 -34.87
N THR A 298 16.51 -11.54 -35.23
CA THR A 298 15.65 -10.76 -36.14
C THR A 298 14.98 -11.54 -37.29
N ALA A 299 13.67 -11.34 -37.49
CA ALA A 299 12.93 -11.79 -38.67
C ALA A 299 12.24 -10.63 -39.40
N ALA A 300 12.50 -10.57 -40.71
CA ALA A 300 12.04 -9.57 -41.67
C ALA A 300 10.55 -9.73 -42.03
N SER A 301 9.94 -8.58 -42.32
CA SER A 301 8.53 -8.37 -42.67
C SER A 301 8.11 -9.06 -43.98
N ARG A 302 6.93 -9.71 -43.98
CA ARG A 302 6.19 -10.12 -45.18
C ARG A 302 4.86 -9.38 -45.26
N THR A 303 4.61 -8.82 -46.43
CA THR A 303 3.55 -7.88 -46.81
C THR A 303 2.23 -8.57 -47.17
N LYS A 304 1.10 -8.04 -46.68
CA LYS A 304 -0.18 -7.98 -47.40
C LYS A 304 -0.96 -6.71 -47.01
N LYS A 305 -1.36 -5.94 -48.03
CA LYS A 305 -2.08 -4.66 -47.95
C LYS A 305 -3.60 -4.92 -47.94
N ARG A 306 -4.36 -4.26 -47.05
CA ARG A 306 -5.84 -4.25 -47.08
C ARG A 306 -6.36 -2.83 -46.84
N GLU A 307 -7.45 -2.48 -47.53
CA GLU A 307 -8.10 -1.16 -47.55
C GLU A 307 -8.95 -0.86 -46.30
N LYS A 308 -9.01 0.43 -45.95
CA LYS A 308 -9.53 1.04 -44.71
C LYS A 308 -10.97 1.51 -44.84
N ARG A 309 -11.77 1.29 -43.78
CA ARG A 309 -12.77 2.24 -43.22
C ARG A 309 -13.11 1.82 -41.77
N GLU A 310 -12.90 2.71 -40.79
CA GLU A 310 -13.93 3.31 -39.91
C GLU A 310 -13.30 4.23 -38.86
N ILE A 311 -14.16 4.87 -38.07
CA ILE A 311 -14.05 6.16 -37.37
C ILE A 311 -12.93 6.21 -36.32
N VAL A 312 -12.20 7.33 -36.32
CA VAL A 312 -10.98 7.59 -35.53
C VAL A 312 -11.31 8.64 -34.46
N VAL A 313 -10.80 8.46 -33.23
CA VAL A 313 -10.86 9.50 -32.19
C VAL A 313 -10.17 10.75 -32.72
N SER A 314 -10.89 11.86 -32.84
CA SER A 314 -10.39 13.08 -33.46
C SER A 314 -9.23 13.67 -32.64
N PRO A 315 -8.08 13.99 -33.24
CA PRO A 315 -6.97 14.63 -32.54
C PRO A 315 -7.36 16.03 -32.07
N GLU A 316 -6.95 16.38 -30.85
CA GLU A 316 -7.05 17.73 -30.31
C GLU A 316 -5.74 18.48 -30.58
N GLU A 317 -5.82 19.75 -30.99
CA GLU A 317 -4.64 20.59 -31.19
C GLU A 317 -4.22 21.23 -29.86
N VAL A 318 -3.14 20.72 -29.26
CA VAL A 318 -2.62 21.22 -27.98
C VAL A 318 -1.33 21.99 -28.24
N ARG A 319 -1.17 23.17 -27.60
CA ARG A 319 0.08 23.92 -27.64
C ARG A 319 1.03 23.40 -26.57
N LEU A 320 2.01 22.58 -26.97
CA LEU A 320 3.12 22.13 -26.13
C LEU A 320 4.40 22.85 -26.57
N GLU A 321 5.07 23.52 -25.63
CA GLU A 321 6.36 24.21 -25.86
C GLU A 321 6.35 25.20 -27.05
N GLY A 322 5.21 25.88 -27.29
CA GLY A 322 5.08 26.85 -28.39
C GLY A 322 4.85 26.24 -29.78
N LYS A 323 4.73 24.91 -29.89
CA LYS A 323 4.34 24.20 -31.13
C LYS A 323 2.91 23.65 -31.00
N THR A 324 2.15 23.72 -32.09
CA THR A 324 0.84 23.05 -32.18
C THR A 324 1.08 21.56 -32.43
N VAL A 325 0.72 20.72 -31.46
CA VAL A 325 0.87 19.27 -31.51
C VAL A 325 -0.53 18.65 -31.60
N ARG A 326 -0.75 17.76 -32.58
CA ARG A 326 -1.95 16.94 -32.65
C ARG A 326 -1.79 15.80 -31.65
N LEU A 327 -2.48 15.90 -30.53
CA LEU A 327 -2.44 14.93 -29.44
C LEU A 327 -3.77 14.16 -29.40
N VAL A 328 -3.69 12.84 -29.33
CA VAL A 328 -4.84 12.00 -29.02
C VAL A 328 -4.67 11.41 -27.63
N THR A 329 -5.59 11.70 -26.73
CA THR A 329 -5.62 11.13 -25.39
C THR A 329 -6.67 10.05 -25.29
N MET A 330 -6.24 8.85 -24.90
CA MET A 330 -7.08 7.67 -24.72
C MET A 330 -7.09 7.27 -23.24
N ASN A 331 -8.27 7.32 -22.62
CA ASN A 331 -8.47 6.90 -21.24
C ASN A 331 -9.88 6.33 -21.02
N CYS A 332 -10.01 5.56 -19.94
CA CYS A 332 -11.25 4.89 -19.56
C CYS A 332 -12.32 5.90 -19.11
N HIS A 333 -11.91 6.93 -18.35
CA HIS A 333 -12.83 7.90 -17.75
C HIS A 333 -13.56 8.77 -18.78
N ARG A 334 -12.87 9.22 -19.84
CA ARG A 334 -13.48 10.00 -20.93
C ARG A 334 -14.10 9.12 -22.02
N ARG A 335 -14.18 7.80 -21.80
CA ARG A 335 -14.72 6.81 -22.76
C ARG A 335 -14.09 6.91 -24.16
N SER A 336 -12.81 7.29 -24.21
CA SER A 336 -12.02 7.33 -25.46
C SER A 336 -11.30 6.00 -25.72
N ALA A 337 -11.25 5.13 -24.71
CA ALA A 337 -10.85 3.74 -24.80
C ALA A 337 -11.88 2.84 -24.10
N LYS A 338 -12.06 1.63 -24.63
CA LYS A 338 -12.78 0.55 -23.97
C LYS A 338 -11.83 -0.16 -23.00
N CYS A 339 -12.28 -0.26 -21.76
CA CYS A 339 -11.47 -0.79 -20.68
C CYS A 339 -12.14 -1.96 -20.00
N PHE A 340 -11.33 -2.92 -19.56
CA PHE A 340 -11.75 -3.90 -18.56
C PHE A 340 -11.12 -3.55 -17.21
N LYS A 341 -11.76 -4.01 -16.14
CA LYS A 341 -11.24 -3.88 -14.78
C LYS A 341 -10.73 -5.23 -14.29
N PHE A 342 -9.68 -5.19 -13.48
CA PHE A 342 -9.21 -6.33 -12.70
C PHE A 342 -8.71 -5.85 -11.34
N ARG A 343 -8.63 -6.76 -10.37
CA ARG A 343 -8.23 -6.41 -8.99
C ARG A 343 -6.96 -7.14 -8.58
N CYS A 344 -6.09 -6.45 -7.87
CA CYS A 344 -4.89 -7.02 -7.27
C CYS A 344 -4.99 -6.88 -5.75
N SER A 345 -5.05 -8.01 -5.05
CA SER A 345 -5.15 -8.03 -3.59
C SER A 345 -3.75 -8.05 -2.99
N ILE A 346 -3.46 -7.08 -2.13
CA ILE A 346 -2.20 -6.94 -1.40
C ILE A 346 -2.48 -7.27 0.06
N ARG A 347 -1.73 -8.23 0.60
CA ARG A 347 -1.88 -8.72 1.97
C ARG A 347 -0.78 -8.15 2.85
N ASN A 348 -1.14 -7.81 4.08
CA ASN A 348 -0.25 -7.41 5.16
C ASN A 348 0.74 -6.30 4.76
N LEU A 349 0.22 -5.19 4.23
CA LEU A 349 1.03 -4.03 3.89
C LEU A 349 1.49 -3.32 5.19
N LYS A 350 2.73 -3.57 5.57
CA LYS A 350 3.32 -3.07 6.82
C LYS A 350 3.33 -1.54 6.88
N LYS A 351 3.36 -1.00 8.11
CA LYS A 351 3.61 0.41 8.36
C LYS A 351 4.91 0.87 7.68
N GLN A 352 4.92 2.07 7.12
CA GLN A 352 6.09 2.68 6.46
C GLN A 352 6.70 1.79 5.37
N SER A 353 5.86 1.09 4.60
CA SER A 353 6.30 0.18 3.54
C SER A 353 5.51 0.40 2.25
N SER A 354 5.93 -0.26 1.17
CA SER A 354 5.23 -0.19 -0.11
C SER A 354 5.16 -1.54 -0.81
N ALA A 355 4.10 -1.76 -1.57
CA ALA A 355 3.96 -2.89 -2.49
C ALA A 355 3.79 -2.37 -3.92
N THR A 356 4.25 -3.14 -4.91
CA THR A 356 4.20 -2.71 -6.32
C THR A 356 3.47 -3.73 -7.18
N VAL A 357 2.45 -3.30 -7.89
CA VAL A 357 1.74 -4.07 -8.92
C VAL A 357 2.38 -3.79 -10.28
N THR A 358 2.82 -4.84 -10.97
CA THR A 358 3.51 -4.74 -12.27
C THR A 358 2.67 -5.40 -13.36
N ILE A 359 2.34 -4.63 -14.39
CA ILE A 359 1.49 -5.05 -15.50
C ILE A 359 2.29 -4.97 -16.79
N ALA A 360 2.58 -6.14 -17.38
CA ALA A 360 3.36 -6.24 -18.62
C ALA A 360 2.44 -6.30 -19.84
N ALA A 361 2.58 -5.35 -20.74
CA ALA A 361 1.77 -5.23 -21.94
C ALA A 361 2.60 -4.87 -23.18
N ARG A 362 1.92 -4.87 -24.32
CA ARG A 362 2.48 -4.40 -25.59
C ARG A 362 1.57 -3.42 -26.28
N LEU A 363 2.18 -2.37 -26.84
CA LEU A 363 1.51 -1.40 -27.68
C LEU A 363 1.16 -2.04 -29.02
N TRP A 364 -0.11 -1.97 -29.41
CA TRP A 364 -0.60 -2.60 -30.63
C TRP A 364 -0.33 -1.75 -31.89
N ASN A 365 0.85 -1.90 -32.50
CA ASN A 365 1.30 -1.03 -33.59
C ASN A 365 0.30 -0.95 -34.75
N ALA A 366 -0.38 -2.04 -35.11
CA ALA A 366 -1.30 -2.06 -36.26
C ALA A 366 -2.44 -1.03 -36.13
N THR A 367 -3.01 -0.86 -34.93
CA THR A 367 -4.08 0.13 -34.67
C THR A 367 -3.55 1.55 -34.83
N LEU A 368 -2.40 1.83 -34.21
CA LEU A 368 -1.79 3.16 -34.25
C LEU A 368 -1.32 3.56 -35.66
N VAL A 369 -0.77 2.61 -36.42
CA VAL A 369 -0.34 2.85 -37.82
C VAL A 369 -1.55 3.07 -38.74
N GLU A 370 -2.65 2.34 -38.57
CA GLU A 370 -3.82 2.50 -39.43
C GLU A 370 -4.58 3.79 -39.17
N ASP A 371 -4.76 4.14 -37.90
CA ASP A 371 -5.72 5.17 -37.50
C ASP A 371 -5.06 6.47 -37.05
N TYR A 372 -3.81 6.40 -36.55
CA TYR A 372 -3.12 7.53 -35.92
C TYR A 372 -1.75 7.84 -36.55
N ALA A 373 -1.46 7.37 -37.77
CA ALA A 373 -0.18 7.65 -38.44
C ALA A 373 0.06 9.13 -38.75
N THR A 374 -0.98 9.97 -38.77
CA THR A 374 -0.84 11.42 -39.01
C THR A 374 -0.90 12.24 -37.74
N VAL A 375 -0.97 11.62 -36.56
CA VAL A 375 -1.03 12.30 -35.26
C VAL A 375 0.39 12.41 -34.71
N ASP A 376 0.71 13.51 -34.03
CA ASP A 376 2.08 13.75 -33.57
C ASP A 376 2.39 12.97 -32.28
N GLN A 377 1.39 12.74 -31.43
CA GLN A 377 1.49 11.91 -30.22
C GLN A 377 0.15 11.25 -29.86
N VAL A 378 0.20 10.00 -29.39
CA VAL A 378 -0.93 9.29 -28.77
C VAL A 378 -0.59 8.99 -27.30
N SER A 379 -1.38 9.53 -26.38
CA SER A 379 -1.25 9.32 -24.94
C SER A 379 -2.29 8.31 -24.48
N ILE A 380 -1.85 7.15 -23.97
CA ILE A 380 -2.74 6.08 -23.48
C ILE A 380 -2.59 5.98 -21.97
N LEU A 381 -3.67 6.21 -21.23
CA LEU A 381 -3.68 6.21 -19.77
C LEU A 381 -4.47 5.03 -19.24
N SER A 382 -3.82 4.22 -18.40
CA SER A 382 -4.52 3.34 -17.47
C SER A 382 -4.67 4.04 -16.13
N SER A 383 -5.71 3.69 -15.38
CA SER A 383 -5.91 4.18 -14.01
C SER A 383 -6.01 3.05 -13.01
N ALA A 384 -5.71 3.35 -11.74
CA ALA A 384 -5.91 2.45 -10.62
C ALA A 384 -6.46 3.20 -9.42
N GLU A 385 -7.25 2.51 -8.61
CA GLU A 385 -7.88 3.01 -7.39
C GLU A 385 -7.64 2.01 -6.24
N ILE A 386 -7.34 2.51 -5.04
CA ILE A 386 -7.26 1.71 -3.82
C ILE A 386 -8.67 1.48 -3.29
N VAL A 387 -8.97 0.24 -2.91
CA VAL A 387 -10.24 -0.16 -2.30
C VAL A 387 -9.93 -0.91 -1.00
N LEU A 388 -10.42 -0.37 0.11
CA LEU A 388 -10.31 -0.97 1.44
C LEU A 388 -11.60 -1.69 1.85
N ASP A 389 -11.46 -2.71 2.69
CA ASP A 389 -12.60 -3.34 3.34
C ASP A 389 -13.15 -2.41 4.43
N SER A 390 -14.39 -1.97 4.27
CA SER A 390 -15.10 -1.09 5.21
C SER A 390 -15.18 -1.64 6.64
N SER A 391 -15.11 -2.97 6.83
CA SER A 391 -15.12 -3.60 8.15
C SER A 391 -13.86 -3.34 8.97
N LEU A 392 -12.77 -2.90 8.32
CA LEU A 392 -11.52 -2.56 8.99
C LEU A 392 -11.56 -1.17 9.65
N GLU A 393 -12.55 -0.33 9.35
CA GLU A 393 -12.72 1.02 9.93
C GLU A 393 -11.43 1.85 9.93
N ILE A 394 -10.64 1.77 8.85
CA ILE A 394 -9.38 2.48 8.69
C ILE A 394 -9.68 3.95 8.38
N ARG A 395 -9.09 4.85 9.16
CA ARG A 395 -9.11 6.30 8.90
C ARG A 395 -7.92 6.68 8.04
N GLN A 396 -8.18 7.15 6.83
CA GLN A 396 -7.19 7.65 5.88
C GLN A 396 -7.71 8.87 5.11
N LYS A 397 -6.83 9.53 4.37
CA LYS A 397 -7.25 10.42 3.28
C LYS A 397 -7.45 9.60 2.00
N GLU A 398 -8.48 9.92 1.24
CA GLU A 398 -8.81 9.21 0.00
C GLU A 398 -8.39 10.00 -1.27
N GLU A 399 -7.76 11.17 -1.09
CA GLU A 399 -7.37 12.05 -2.20
C GLU A 399 -6.20 11.48 -3.02
N ASP A 400 -5.38 10.66 -2.39
CA ASP A 400 -4.18 10.00 -2.93
C ASP A 400 -4.39 8.50 -3.23
N ASP A 401 -5.63 8.02 -3.18
CA ASP A 401 -6.00 6.63 -3.50
C ASP A 401 -6.14 6.36 -5.01
N TYR A 402 -5.99 7.38 -5.86
CA TYR A 402 -6.13 7.28 -7.31
C TYR A 402 -4.84 7.67 -8.04
N ALA A 403 -4.45 6.88 -9.04
CA ALA A 403 -3.29 7.19 -9.87
C ALA A 403 -3.48 6.75 -11.33
N GLU A 404 -2.77 7.43 -12.24
CA GLU A 404 -2.72 7.10 -13.66
C GLU A 404 -1.29 6.76 -14.09
N ALA A 405 -1.17 5.84 -15.05
CA ALA A 405 0.07 5.52 -15.73
C ALA A 405 -0.09 5.83 -17.22
N GLU A 406 0.72 6.77 -17.72
CA GLU A 406 0.67 7.29 -19.09
C GLU A 406 1.72 6.57 -19.97
N THR A 407 1.29 6.00 -21.10
CA THR A 407 2.17 5.59 -22.20
C THR A 407 2.10 6.64 -23.31
N ARG A 408 3.23 7.26 -23.64
CA ARG A 408 3.34 8.22 -24.76
C ARG A 408 3.87 7.51 -26.00
N ALA A 409 3.00 7.34 -26.99
CA ALA A 409 3.31 6.68 -28.25
C ALA A 409 3.51 7.70 -29.37
N TYR A 410 4.65 7.62 -30.07
CA TYR A 410 5.01 8.49 -31.19
C TYR A 410 5.10 7.69 -32.50
N PRO A 411 4.61 8.25 -33.62
CA PRO A 411 4.76 7.59 -34.92
C PRO A 411 6.23 7.57 -35.34
N ASP A 412 6.69 6.43 -35.84
CA ASP A 412 8.04 6.29 -36.40
C ASP A 412 8.25 7.22 -37.61
N ALA A 413 9.47 7.72 -37.79
CA ALA A 413 9.88 8.61 -38.87
C ALA A 413 9.55 8.02 -40.27
N SER A 414 9.55 6.69 -40.38
CA SER A 414 9.18 5.96 -41.59
C SER A 414 7.72 6.19 -42.03
N LEU A 415 6.81 6.52 -41.12
CA LEU A 415 5.41 6.82 -41.43
C LEU A 415 5.24 8.21 -42.06
N TYR A 416 6.11 9.16 -41.72
CA TYR A 416 6.17 10.48 -42.35
C TYR A 416 6.68 10.43 -43.80
N GLN A 417 7.31 9.33 -44.23
CA GLN A 417 7.77 9.13 -45.60
C GLN A 417 6.66 8.83 -46.61
N LYS A 418 5.37 8.96 -46.24
CA LYS A 418 4.32 9.09 -47.24
C LYS A 418 4.46 10.45 -47.92
N THR A 419 5.45 10.50 -48.80
CA THR A 419 5.84 11.59 -49.69
C THR A 419 4.62 12.42 -50.03
N GLU A 420 4.61 13.66 -49.54
CA GLU A 420 3.94 14.72 -50.27
C GLU A 420 4.58 14.69 -51.65
N GLY A 421 3.93 13.99 -52.58
CA GLY A 421 4.44 13.85 -53.95
C GLY A 421 4.71 15.25 -54.46
N VAL A 422 5.94 15.51 -54.91
CA VAL A 422 6.34 16.82 -55.43
C VAL A 422 5.25 17.28 -56.39
N ALA A 423 4.64 18.40 -56.08
CA ALA A 423 3.44 18.83 -56.77
C ALA A 423 3.73 18.92 -58.28
N LEU A 424 2.91 18.25 -59.10
CA LEU A 424 3.15 18.07 -60.54
C LEU A 424 3.43 19.38 -61.27
N TRP A 425 2.87 20.50 -60.78
CA TRP A 425 3.15 21.82 -61.34
C TRP A 425 4.62 22.22 -61.26
N ILE A 426 5.35 21.83 -60.21
CA ILE A 426 6.80 22.11 -60.05
C ILE A 426 7.59 21.36 -61.13
N ILE A 427 7.21 20.12 -61.42
CA ILE A 427 7.83 19.31 -62.48
C ILE A 427 7.57 19.94 -63.85
N ILE A 428 6.33 20.36 -64.11
CA ILE A 428 5.95 21.05 -65.37
C ILE A 428 6.75 22.35 -65.51
N LEU A 429 6.87 23.14 -64.44
CA LEU A 429 7.58 24.42 -64.45
C LEU A 429 9.09 24.22 -64.71
N ALA A 430 9.69 23.18 -64.14
CA ALA A 430 11.07 22.80 -64.39
C ALA A 430 11.30 22.36 -65.85
N ILE A 431 10.39 21.60 -66.44
CA ILE A 431 10.46 21.19 -67.85
C ILE A 431 10.37 22.41 -68.78
N VAL A 432 9.43 23.32 -68.52
CA VAL A 432 9.27 24.55 -69.32
C VAL A 432 10.51 25.43 -69.23
N ALA A 433 11.06 25.62 -68.03
CA ALA A 433 12.30 26.38 -67.82
C ALA A 433 13.49 25.72 -68.54
N GLY A 434 13.60 24.39 -68.49
CA GLY A 434 14.63 23.63 -69.20
C GLY A 434 14.53 23.76 -70.72
N ILE A 435 13.32 23.72 -71.29
CA ILE A 435 13.09 23.90 -72.72
C ILE A 435 13.43 25.34 -73.15
N LEU A 436 13.02 26.34 -72.37
CA LEU A 436 13.35 27.75 -72.65
C LEU A 436 14.87 27.98 -72.66
N LEU A 437 15.58 27.41 -71.69
CA LEU A 437 17.03 27.48 -71.62
C LEU A 437 17.69 26.76 -72.81
N LEU A 438 17.19 25.58 -73.20
CA LEU A 438 17.67 24.86 -74.38
C LEU A 438 17.49 25.67 -75.66
N LEU A 439 16.32 26.27 -75.87
CA LEU A 439 16.05 27.12 -77.03
C LEU A 439 16.97 28.34 -77.07
N LEU A 440 17.23 28.95 -75.91
CA LEU A 440 18.15 30.08 -75.78
C LEU A 440 19.59 29.67 -76.14
N VAL A 441 20.05 28.50 -75.69
CA VAL A 441 21.37 27.95 -76.06
C VAL A 441 21.45 27.66 -77.55
N ILE A 442 20.42 27.03 -78.15
CA ILE A 442 20.35 26.79 -79.60
C ILE A 442 20.43 28.12 -80.36
N PHE A 443 19.71 29.14 -79.90
CA PHE A 443 19.73 30.47 -80.52
C PHE A 443 21.12 31.12 -80.47
N ILE A 444 21.80 31.04 -79.32
CA ILE A 444 23.19 31.52 -79.17
C ILE A 444 24.12 30.75 -80.11
N LEU A 445 24.06 29.42 -80.13
CA LEU A 445 24.88 28.57 -81.00
C LEU A 445 24.60 28.82 -82.50
N TYR A 446 23.35 29.11 -82.86
CA TYR A 446 22.97 29.52 -84.21
C TYR A 446 23.58 30.86 -84.59
N LYS A 447 23.52 31.87 -83.70
CA LYS A 447 24.12 33.19 -83.93
C LYS A 447 25.64 33.16 -83.95
N LEU A 448 26.27 32.26 -83.19
CA LEU A 448 27.71 31.99 -83.22
C LEU A 448 28.15 31.15 -84.42
N GLY A 449 27.22 30.76 -85.31
CA GLY A 449 27.53 30.12 -86.58
C GLY A 449 27.84 28.61 -86.51
N PHE A 450 27.61 27.97 -85.36
CA PHE A 450 27.93 26.55 -85.13
C PHE A 450 27.18 25.60 -86.09
N PHE A 451 25.95 25.95 -86.51
CA PHE A 451 25.13 25.11 -87.40
C PHE A 451 25.36 25.34 -88.91
N LYS A 452 26.32 26.20 -89.30
CA LYS A 452 26.68 26.36 -90.73
C LYS A 452 27.63 25.25 -91.18
N ARG A 453 27.10 24.15 -91.71
CA ARG A 453 27.91 23.17 -92.46
C ARG A 453 28.22 23.68 -93.87
N LYS A 454 29.51 23.72 -94.23
CA LYS A 454 29.93 23.69 -95.65
C LYS A 454 29.65 22.28 -96.18
N ARG A 455 28.76 22.16 -97.18
CA ARG A 455 28.68 20.96 -98.00
C ARG A 455 29.87 20.97 -98.97
N PRO A 456 30.61 19.87 -99.16
CA PRO A 456 31.54 19.75 -100.28
C PRO A 456 30.76 19.85 -101.59
N ALA A 457 31.21 20.71 -102.50
CA ALA A 457 30.75 20.70 -103.88
C ALA A 457 31.48 19.57 -104.62
N ASP A 458 30.70 18.76 -105.34
CA ASP A 458 31.01 17.84 -106.43
C ASP A 458 32.45 17.34 -106.61
N GLY A 459 32.63 16.02 -106.43
CA GLY A 459 33.84 15.30 -106.81
C GLY A 459 33.77 13.81 -106.49
N TYR A 460 33.39 13.02 -107.49
CA TYR A 460 33.51 11.55 -107.65
C TYR A 460 34.76 10.95 -106.92
N SER A 461 34.72 9.78 -106.27
CA SER A 461 34.66 8.45 -106.91
C SER A 461 34.54 7.35 -105.83
N PRO A 462 33.92 6.19 -106.12
CA PRO A 462 33.85 5.06 -105.19
C PRO A 462 35.20 4.33 -105.07
N ALA A 463 35.56 3.93 -103.85
CA ALA A 463 36.69 3.02 -103.61
C ALA A 463 36.18 1.56 -103.56
N PRO A 464 36.95 0.60 -104.10
CA PRO A 464 36.47 -0.72 -104.51
C PRO A 464 36.19 -1.65 -103.33
N THR A 465 35.12 -2.45 -103.46
CA THR A 465 34.90 -3.66 -102.67
C THR A 465 35.86 -4.74 -103.14
N SER A 466 36.88 -5.05 -102.33
CA SER A 466 37.59 -6.32 -102.42
C SER A 466 37.18 -7.21 -101.27
N ASP A 467 36.60 -8.34 -101.63
CA ASP A 467 36.22 -9.46 -100.78
C ASP A 467 37.31 -9.85 -99.78
N LYS A 468 36.88 -10.27 -98.58
CA LYS A 468 37.56 -11.34 -97.86
C LYS A 468 36.54 -12.20 -97.13
N ASP A 469 36.54 -13.43 -97.58
CA ASP A 469 35.64 -14.52 -97.24
C ASP A 469 35.65 -14.92 -95.77
N PHE A 470 34.50 -15.49 -95.42
CA PHE A 470 34.31 -16.48 -94.38
C PHE A 470 35.39 -17.58 -94.37
N ASN A 471 35.92 -17.86 -93.18
CA ASN A 471 36.18 -19.21 -92.67
C ASN A 471 36.28 -19.07 -91.14
N GLY A 472 35.58 -19.82 -90.29
CA GLY A 472 34.98 -21.13 -90.51
C GLY A 472 35.96 -22.25 -90.16
N THR A 473 36.32 -22.36 -88.87
CA THR A 473 36.66 -23.61 -88.17
C THR A 473 36.39 -23.43 -86.69
#